data_AF-A0A5L8WNK0-F1
#
_entry.id   AF-A0A5L8WNK0-F1
#
_cell.length_a   1.000
_cell.length_b   1.000
_cell.length_c   1.000
_cell.angle_alpha   90.00
_cell.angle_beta   90.00
_cell.angle_gamma   90.00
#
_symmetry.space_group_name_H-M   'P 1'
#
loop_
_entity.id
_entity.type
_entity.pdbx_description
1 polymer ?
#
loop_
_entity_poly.entity_id
_entity_poly.type
_entity_poly.pdbx_seq_one_letter_code
_entity_poly.pdbx_strand_id
1 'polypeptide(L)'
;QKWLENKFVNCLCFEHTLFLSEKILEFLSAKNGFKILKKHYFGEHSIFYALKIDKNIKTDKVILENEFAKNKALFEDMMSFYKEKIDTLNKLLNESTKEIYLFGAHLFSQFLLYNGLCDTKIQGILDNDPNKIGKRLYGTQFKVFSPEILKDKSDVLLILNAGIYNDEIKKGILNLNEKIEIIT
;
A
#
# COMPACT_ATOMS: atom_id res chain seq x y z
N GLN A 1 -13.17 -0.17 3.67
CA GLN A 1 -13.77 -0.24 2.31
C GLN A 1 -13.02 0.70 1.37
N LYS A 2 -12.97 2.01 1.65
CA LYS A 2 -12.18 3.00 0.88
C LYS A 2 -10.80 2.55 0.40
N TRP A 3 -9.98 1.90 1.23
CA TRP A 3 -8.64 1.48 0.79
C TRP A 3 -8.67 0.40 -0.32
N LEU A 4 -9.60 -0.55 -0.29
CA LEU A 4 -9.77 -1.53 -1.38
C LEU A 4 -10.35 -0.88 -2.63
N GLU A 5 -11.28 0.06 -2.46
CA GLU A 5 -11.86 0.87 -3.54
C GLU A 5 -10.75 1.68 -4.24
N ASN A 6 -9.84 2.26 -3.47
CA ASN A 6 -8.68 3.02 -3.94
C ASN A 6 -7.48 2.15 -4.35
N LYS A 7 -7.62 0.82 -4.35
CA LYS A 7 -6.55 -0.10 -4.79
C LYS A 7 -5.28 0.00 -3.97
N PHE A 8 -5.37 0.37 -2.69
CA PHE A 8 -4.21 0.50 -1.83
C PHE A 8 -3.81 -0.86 -1.25
N VAL A 9 -2.68 -1.39 -1.72
CA VAL A 9 -2.18 -2.73 -1.34
C VAL A 9 -1.90 -2.90 0.15
N ASN A 10 -1.69 -1.80 0.89
CA ASN A 10 -1.52 -1.84 2.34
C ASN A 10 -2.81 -2.07 3.13
N CYS A 11 -3.96 -2.25 2.46
CA CYS A 11 -5.20 -2.63 3.12
C CYS A 11 -5.23 -4.10 3.57
N LEU A 12 -4.53 -4.98 2.84
CA LEU A 12 -4.49 -6.42 3.06
C LEU A 12 -3.11 -6.94 2.69
N CYS A 13 -2.38 -7.40 3.70
CA CYS A 13 -1.03 -7.93 3.53
C CYS A 13 -0.68 -8.90 4.66
N PHE A 14 0.57 -9.35 4.72
CA PHE A 14 1.03 -10.24 5.78
C PHE A 14 1.04 -9.56 7.17
N GLU A 15 1.04 -8.22 7.25
CA GLU A 15 0.87 -7.46 8.51
C GLU A 15 -0.60 -7.19 8.81
N HIS A 16 -1.40 -6.92 7.77
CA HIS A 16 -2.82 -6.63 7.85
C HIS A 16 -3.62 -7.81 7.28
N THR A 17 -3.74 -8.87 8.07
CA THR A 17 -4.38 -10.13 7.65
C THR A 17 -5.91 -10.11 7.74
N LEU A 18 -6.49 -9.06 8.33
CA LEU A 18 -7.92 -8.88 8.51
C LEU A 18 -8.42 -7.65 7.78
N PHE A 19 -9.41 -7.82 6.90
CA PHE A 19 -10.12 -6.69 6.32
C PHE A 19 -11.16 -6.15 7.30
N LEU A 20 -10.74 -5.22 8.16
CA LEU A 20 -11.60 -4.65 9.20
C LEU A 20 -12.43 -3.48 8.64
N SER A 21 -13.65 -3.75 8.19
CA SER A 21 -14.61 -2.70 7.84
C SER A 21 -15.24 -2.07 9.10
N GLU A 22 -15.82 -0.86 8.96
CA GLU A 22 -16.56 -0.23 10.06
C GLU A 22 -17.67 -1.14 10.59
N LYS A 23 -18.42 -1.81 9.70
CA LYS A 23 -19.46 -2.77 10.08
C LYS A 23 -18.92 -3.95 10.87
N ILE A 24 -17.77 -4.51 10.48
CA ILE A 24 -17.14 -5.61 11.23
C ILE A 24 -16.67 -5.11 12.59
N LEU A 25 -16.05 -3.93 12.68
CA LEU A 25 -15.59 -3.37 13.95
C LEU A 25 -16.75 -3.03 14.89
N GLU A 26 -17.85 -2.49 14.35
CA GLU A 26 -19.08 -2.21 15.09
C GLU A 26 -19.73 -3.49 15.60
N PHE A 27 -19.81 -4.51 14.74
CA PHE A 27 -20.26 -5.84 15.12
C PHE A 27 -19.39 -6.42 16.24
N LEU A 28 -18.06 -6.44 16.08
CA LEU A 28 -17.14 -6.97 17.09
C LEU A 28 -17.24 -6.19 18.40
N SER A 29 -17.38 -4.86 18.34
CA SER A 29 -17.57 -4.03 19.53
C SER A 29 -18.85 -4.42 20.27
N ALA A 30 -19.99 -4.40 19.57
CA ALA A 30 -21.27 -4.74 20.18
C ALA A 30 -21.33 -6.20 20.65
N LYS A 31 -20.78 -7.14 19.89
CA LYS A 31 -20.75 -8.57 20.22
C LYS A 31 -20.00 -8.85 21.51
N ASN A 32 -19.02 -8.00 21.84
CA ASN A 32 -18.20 -8.10 23.05
C ASN A 32 -18.63 -7.11 24.15
N GLY A 33 -19.82 -6.51 24.06
CA GLY A 33 -20.34 -5.63 25.11
C GLY A 33 -19.69 -4.26 25.17
N PHE A 34 -19.12 -3.78 24.07
CA PHE A 34 -18.60 -2.42 23.94
C PHE A 34 -19.60 -1.52 23.20
N LYS A 35 -19.95 -0.42 23.83
CA LYS A 35 -20.69 0.69 23.22
C LYS A 35 -19.70 1.68 22.60
N ILE A 36 -19.98 2.08 21.35
CA ILE A 36 -19.26 3.16 20.69
C ILE A 36 -19.76 4.50 21.25
N LEU A 37 -18.85 5.29 21.81
CA LEU A 37 -19.14 6.63 22.30
C LEU A 37 -18.92 7.70 21.23
N LYS A 38 -17.86 7.54 20.43
CA LYS A 38 -17.47 8.48 19.39
C LYS A 38 -16.68 7.79 18.29
N LYS A 39 -16.89 8.24 17.06
CA LYS A 39 -16.00 7.99 15.91
C LYS A 39 -15.36 9.31 15.51
N HIS A 40 -14.07 9.31 15.21
CA HIS A 40 -13.37 10.44 14.62
C HIS A 40 -12.68 9.98 13.34
N TYR A 41 -13.15 10.52 12.22
CA TYR A 41 -12.56 10.28 10.91
C TYR A 41 -11.33 11.18 10.75
N PHE A 42 -10.18 10.59 10.47
CA PHE A 42 -8.92 11.29 10.27
C PHE A 42 -8.44 11.09 8.84
N GLY A 43 -8.52 12.18 8.06
CA GLY A 43 -8.34 12.13 6.62
C GLY A 43 -9.31 11.17 5.95
N GLU A 44 -8.87 10.57 4.84
CA GLU A 44 -9.66 9.56 4.12
C GLU A 44 -9.25 8.12 4.45
N HIS A 45 -8.33 7.94 5.41
CA HIS A 45 -7.64 6.67 5.60
C HIS A 45 -7.82 6.02 6.97
N SER A 46 -8.20 6.75 8.01
CA SER A 46 -8.29 6.20 9.38
C SER A 46 -9.52 6.67 10.14
N ILE A 47 -9.97 5.83 11.06
CA ILE A 47 -11.11 6.09 11.93
C ILE A 47 -10.72 5.72 13.36
N PHE A 48 -10.81 6.68 14.27
CA PHE A 48 -10.56 6.47 15.69
C PHE A 48 -11.88 6.20 16.42
N TYR A 49 -11.92 5.13 17.20
CA TYR A 49 -13.09 4.72 17.97
C TYR A 49 -12.84 4.92 19.46
N ALA A 50 -13.75 5.62 20.14
CA ALA A 50 -13.82 5.63 21.60
C ALA A 50 -14.90 4.65 22.05
N LEU A 51 -14.50 3.62 22.79
CA LEU A 51 -15.36 2.53 23.25
C LEU A 51 -15.48 2.51 24.77
N LYS A 52 -16.63 2.06 25.29
CA LYS A 52 -16.84 1.81 26.71
C LYS A 52 -17.59 0.50 26.90
N ILE A 53 -17.23 -0.24 27.95
CA ILE A 53 -17.98 -1.44 28.36
C ILE A 53 -19.41 -1.04 28.75
N ASP A 54 -20.40 -1.70 28.15
CA ASP A 54 -21.82 -1.55 28.46
C ASP A 54 -22.45 -2.93 28.62
N LYS A 55 -22.69 -3.33 29.87
CA LYS A 55 -23.26 -4.63 30.23
C LYS A 55 -24.73 -4.80 29.78
N ASN A 56 -25.39 -3.72 29.33
CA ASN A 56 -26.77 -3.78 28.88
C ASN A 56 -26.91 -4.18 27.40
N ILE A 57 -25.80 -4.28 26.67
CA ILE A 57 -25.82 -4.72 25.29
C ILE A 57 -26.24 -6.19 25.23
N LYS A 58 -27.31 -6.46 24.48
CA LYS A 58 -27.80 -7.81 24.19
C LYS A 58 -26.93 -8.47 23.11
N THR A 59 -25.77 -8.98 23.53
CA THR A 59 -24.74 -9.54 22.63
C THR A 59 -25.22 -10.75 21.82
N ASP A 60 -26.25 -11.46 22.31
CA ASP A 60 -26.95 -12.55 21.65
C ASP A 60 -27.71 -12.09 20.39
N LYS A 61 -28.16 -10.83 20.35
CA LYS A 61 -28.95 -10.25 19.25
C LYS A 61 -28.12 -9.51 18.21
N VAL A 62 -26.81 -9.39 18.42
CA VAL A 62 -25.91 -8.70 17.49
C VAL A 62 -25.63 -9.61 16.30
N ILE A 63 -25.97 -9.13 15.09
CA ILE A 63 -25.84 -9.85 13.81
C ILE A 63 -24.85 -9.09 12.93
N LEU A 64 -23.94 -9.83 12.28
CA LEU A 64 -23.10 -9.30 11.22
C LEU A 64 -23.77 -9.56 9.87
N GLU A 65 -24.01 -8.51 9.09
CA GLU A 65 -24.43 -8.65 7.71
C GLU A 65 -23.33 -9.34 6.88
N ASN A 66 -23.71 -10.31 6.05
CA ASN A 66 -22.77 -10.98 5.17
C ASN A 66 -22.40 -10.07 3.99
N GLU A 67 -21.21 -9.46 4.05
CA GLU A 67 -20.66 -8.64 2.97
C GLU A 67 -19.61 -9.38 2.12
N PHE A 68 -19.51 -10.71 2.22
CA PHE A 68 -18.47 -11.49 1.55
C PHE A 68 -18.44 -11.24 0.04
N ALA A 69 -19.58 -11.34 -0.64
CA ALA A 69 -19.65 -11.17 -2.09
C ALA A 69 -19.17 -9.77 -2.54
N LYS A 70 -19.58 -8.72 -1.81
CA LYS A 70 -19.17 -7.33 -2.07
C LYS A 70 -17.66 -7.16 -1.86
N ASN A 71 -17.14 -7.61 -0.72
CA ASN A 71 -15.73 -7.45 -0.37
C ASN A 71 -14.82 -8.28 -1.30
N LYS A 72 -15.26 -9.48 -1.68
CA LYS A 72 -14.58 -10.33 -2.67
C LYS A 72 -14.50 -9.61 -4.03
N ALA A 73 -15.60 -9.05 -4.51
CA ALA A 73 -15.61 -8.31 -5.77
C ALA A 73 -14.63 -7.12 -5.75
N LEU A 74 -14.59 -6.34 -4.67
CA LEU A 74 -13.63 -5.22 -4.52
C LEU A 74 -12.18 -5.69 -4.54
N PHE A 75 -11.90 -6.83 -3.90
CA PHE A 75 -10.56 -7.42 -3.89
C PHE A 75 -10.16 -7.97 -5.27
N GLU A 76 -11.04 -8.71 -5.94
CA GLU A 76 -10.80 -9.24 -7.29
C GLU A 76 -10.60 -8.13 -8.32
N ASP A 77 -11.36 -7.03 -8.18
CA ASP A 77 -11.18 -5.82 -8.98
C ASP A 77 -9.80 -5.18 -8.72
N MET A 78 -9.34 -5.16 -7.45
CA MET A 78 -7.97 -4.71 -7.14
C MET A 78 -6.89 -5.59 -7.75
N MET A 79 -7.06 -6.92 -7.70
CA MET A 79 -6.10 -7.84 -8.29
C MET A 79 -6.06 -7.73 -9.82
N SER A 80 -7.22 -7.56 -10.46
CA SER A 80 -7.31 -7.33 -11.91
C SER A 80 -6.61 -6.04 -12.32
N PHE A 81 -6.87 -4.93 -11.60
CA PHE A 81 -6.18 -3.66 -11.81
C PHE A 81 -4.66 -3.80 -11.74
N TYR A 82 -4.15 -4.49 -10.70
CA TYR A 82 -2.69 -4.65 -10.55
C TYR A 82 -2.08 -5.57 -11.58
N LYS A 83 -2.81 -6.59 -12.06
CA LYS A 83 -2.36 -7.43 -13.17
C LYS A 83 -2.12 -6.59 -14.42
N GLU A 84 -3.10 -5.78 -14.82
CA GLU A 84 -2.99 -4.90 -16.00
C GLU A 84 -1.89 -3.85 -15.83
N LYS A 85 -1.78 -3.27 -14.62
CA LYS A 85 -0.73 -2.32 -14.28
C LYS A 85 0.66 -2.95 -14.41
N ILE A 86 0.86 -4.15 -13.89
CA ILE A 86 2.12 -4.89 -13.97
C ILE A 86 2.45 -5.24 -15.41
N ASP A 87 1.48 -5.70 -16.21
CA ASP A 87 1.68 -5.96 -17.64
C ASP A 87 2.13 -4.70 -18.38
N THR A 88 1.55 -3.54 -18.05
CA THR A 88 1.95 -2.24 -18.60
C THR A 88 3.36 -1.85 -18.18
N LEU A 89 3.66 -1.97 -16.89
CA LEU A 89 5.00 -1.68 -16.36
C LEU A 89 6.06 -2.59 -17.01
N ASN A 90 5.77 -3.88 -17.16
CA ASN A 90 6.70 -4.83 -17.76
C ASN A 90 7.05 -4.48 -19.22
N LYS A 91 6.07 -4.00 -20.01
CA LYS A 91 6.33 -3.50 -21.36
C LYS A 91 7.27 -2.29 -21.35
N LEU A 92 6.97 -1.30 -20.49
CA LEU A 92 7.79 -0.10 -20.34
C LEU A 92 9.22 -0.42 -19.88
N LEU A 93 9.37 -1.34 -18.91
CA LEU A 93 10.68 -1.79 -18.44
C LEU A 93 11.46 -2.51 -19.54
N ASN A 94 10.80 -3.34 -20.35
CA ASN A 94 11.46 -4.07 -21.43
C ASN A 94 11.98 -3.12 -22.52
N GLU A 95 11.24 -2.08 -22.85
CA GLU A 95 11.60 -1.08 -23.87
C GLU A 95 12.59 -0.03 -23.37
N SER A 96 12.64 0.21 -22.05
CA SER A 96 13.51 1.21 -21.45
C SER A 96 14.99 0.81 -21.50
N THR A 97 15.83 1.78 -21.87
CA THR A 97 17.29 1.75 -21.75
C THR A 97 17.80 2.44 -20.49
N LYS A 98 16.90 3.06 -19.72
CA LYS A 98 17.22 3.85 -18.53
C LYS A 98 17.61 2.96 -17.35
N GLU A 99 18.32 3.54 -16.40
CA GLU A 99 18.48 2.90 -15.09
C GLU A 99 17.13 2.87 -14.37
N ILE A 100 16.73 1.70 -13.87
CA ILE A 100 15.41 1.52 -13.25
C ILE A 100 15.55 1.31 -11.76
N TYR A 101 14.76 2.07 -10.99
CA TYR A 101 14.63 1.91 -9.55
C TYR A 101 13.15 1.77 -9.16
N LEU A 102 12.90 1.14 -8.02
CA LEU A 102 11.57 0.99 -7.43
C LEU A 102 11.54 1.69 -6.07
N PHE A 103 10.54 2.52 -5.82
CA PHE A 103 10.45 3.29 -4.58
C PHE A 103 9.60 2.59 -3.51
N GLY A 104 10.12 2.55 -2.28
CA GLY A 104 9.49 2.06 -1.07
C GLY A 104 10.01 0.69 -0.65
N ALA A 105 10.92 0.62 0.32
CA ALA A 105 11.44 -0.64 0.88
C ALA A 105 10.46 -1.22 1.91
N HIS A 106 9.29 -1.60 1.41
CA HIS A 106 8.24 -2.29 2.15
C HIS A 106 7.25 -2.96 1.18
N LEU A 107 6.00 -3.05 1.60
CA LEU A 107 4.93 -3.84 1.03
C LEU A 107 4.65 -3.44 -0.43
N PHE A 108 4.68 -2.16 -0.74
CA PHE A 108 4.37 -1.65 -2.08
C PHE A 108 5.27 -2.28 -3.15
N SER A 109 6.58 -2.28 -2.91
CA SER A 109 7.55 -2.90 -3.82
C SER A 109 7.44 -4.42 -3.81
N GLN A 110 7.32 -5.03 -2.64
CA GLN A 110 7.17 -6.48 -2.51
C GLN A 110 5.93 -7.00 -3.23
N PHE A 111 4.83 -6.27 -3.14
CA PHE A 111 3.58 -6.61 -3.80
C PHE A 111 3.75 -6.64 -5.32
N LEU A 112 4.36 -5.60 -5.90
CA LEU A 112 4.59 -5.57 -7.35
C LEU A 112 5.52 -6.70 -7.80
N LEU A 113 6.66 -6.89 -7.11
CA LEU A 113 7.64 -7.93 -7.43
C LEU A 113 7.02 -9.33 -7.32
N TYR A 114 6.30 -9.60 -6.24
CA TYR A 114 5.64 -10.89 -6.03
C TYR A 114 4.55 -11.19 -7.07
N ASN A 115 3.85 -10.15 -7.56
CA ASN A 115 2.81 -10.30 -8.57
C ASN A 115 3.33 -10.23 -10.02
N GLY A 116 4.66 -10.34 -10.23
CA GLY A 116 5.23 -10.53 -11.56
C GLY A 116 5.78 -9.28 -12.23
N LEU A 117 6.06 -8.20 -11.49
CA LEU A 117 6.88 -7.12 -12.01
C LEU A 117 8.28 -7.66 -12.34
N CYS A 118 8.69 -7.52 -13.60
CA CYS A 118 9.98 -7.97 -14.10
C CYS A 118 11.10 -7.20 -13.42
N ASP A 119 11.97 -7.94 -12.73
CA ASP A 119 12.95 -7.38 -11.81
C ASP A 119 14.38 -7.38 -12.36
N THR A 120 14.56 -7.97 -13.56
CA THR A 120 15.86 -8.15 -14.23
C THR A 120 16.64 -6.86 -14.49
N LYS A 121 15.94 -5.75 -14.74
CA LYS A 121 16.55 -4.44 -15.01
C LYS A 121 16.52 -3.51 -13.79
N ILE A 122 15.85 -3.90 -12.70
CA ILE A 122 15.74 -3.07 -11.49
C ILE A 122 17.08 -3.09 -10.76
N GLN A 123 17.68 -1.92 -10.56
CA GLN A 123 18.98 -1.77 -9.92
C GLN A 123 18.90 -1.86 -8.39
N GLY A 124 17.76 -1.48 -7.81
CA GLY A 124 17.56 -1.48 -6.37
C GLY A 124 16.28 -0.81 -5.94
N ILE A 125 16.08 -0.79 -4.62
CA ILE A 125 14.93 -0.13 -3.99
C ILE A 125 15.39 1.20 -3.39
N LEU A 126 14.59 2.25 -3.53
CA LEU A 126 14.81 3.53 -2.86
C LEU A 126 13.88 3.65 -1.64
N ASP A 127 14.38 4.17 -0.53
CA ASP A 127 13.56 4.46 0.66
C ASP A 127 14.21 5.59 1.47
N ASN A 128 13.41 6.42 2.14
CA ASN A 128 13.91 7.54 2.95
C ASN A 128 14.44 7.09 4.31
N ASP A 129 14.05 5.90 4.81
CA ASP A 129 14.39 5.47 6.16
C ASP A 129 15.88 5.09 6.28
N PRO A 130 16.70 5.84 7.05
CA PRO A 130 18.12 5.57 7.22
C PRO A 130 18.39 4.17 7.78
N ASN A 131 17.45 3.60 8.54
CA ASN A 131 17.60 2.27 9.12
C ASN A 131 17.48 1.15 8.09
N LYS A 132 16.92 1.42 6.91
CA LYS A 132 16.80 0.45 5.82
C LYS A 132 17.97 0.54 4.84
N ILE A 133 18.62 1.69 4.74
CA ILE A 133 19.70 1.92 3.77
C ILE A 133 20.83 0.92 3.94
N GLY A 134 21.32 0.39 2.82
CA GLY A 134 22.38 -0.62 2.78
C GLY A 134 21.91 -2.04 3.13
N LYS A 135 20.70 -2.19 3.68
CA LYS A 135 20.09 -3.50 3.95
C LYS A 135 19.35 -4.01 2.71
N ARG A 136 18.92 -5.26 2.79
CA ARG A 136 18.13 -5.92 1.77
C ARG A 136 16.64 -5.75 2.06
N LEU A 137 15.83 -5.48 1.04
CA LEU A 137 14.38 -5.62 1.15
C LEU A 137 14.07 -7.10 1.39
N TYR A 138 13.49 -7.41 2.54
CA TYR A 138 13.22 -8.81 2.91
C TYR A 138 12.31 -9.48 1.87
N GLY A 139 12.50 -10.78 1.67
CA GLY A 139 11.81 -11.53 0.62
C GLY A 139 12.35 -11.31 -0.81
N THR A 140 13.33 -10.43 -1.02
CA THR A 140 13.92 -10.17 -2.35
C THR A 140 15.44 -10.08 -2.29
N GLN A 141 16.15 -10.08 -3.43
CA GLN A 141 17.60 -9.87 -3.49
C GLN A 141 18.01 -8.38 -3.42
N PHE A 142 17.07 -7.45 -3.50
CA PHE A 142 17.39 -6.03 -3.71
C PHE A 142 17.92 -5.33 -2.46
N LYS A 143 19.00 -4.57 -2.65
CA LYS A 143 19.48 -3.61 -1.65
C LYS A 143 18.64 -2.34 -1.67
N VAL A 144 18.56 -1.70 -0.51
CA VAL A 144 17.88 -0.42 -0.31
C VAL A 144 18.92 0.70 -0.33
N PHE A 145 18.63 1.75 -1.10
CA PHE A 145 19.46 2.93 -1.27
C PHE A 145 18.70 4.19 -0.86
N SER A 146 19.45 5.21 -0.42
CA SER A 146 18.89 6.54 -0.21
C SER A 146 18.53 7.16 -1.55
N PRO A 147 17.43 7.92 -1.68
CA PRO A 147 17.10 8.63 -2.92
C PRO A 147 18.18 9.62 -3.36
N GLU A 148 19.06 10.05 -2.45
CA GLU A 148 20.21 10.91 -2.77
C GLU A 148 21.09 10.39 -3.91
N ILE A 149 21.09 9.06 -4.16
CA ILE A 149 21.82 8.49 -5.32
C ILE A 149 21.30 9.00 -6.67
N LEU A 150 20.11 9.61 -6.70
CA LEU A 150 19.50 10.15 -7.91
C LEU A 150 19.99 11.57 -8.24
N LYS A 151 20.62 12.29 -7.31
CA LYS A 151 20.90 13.73 -7.43
C LYS A 151 21.64 14.11 -8.72
N ASP A 152 22.63 13.29 -9.10
CA ASP A 152 23.48 13.54 -10.27
C ASP A 152 23.16 12.64 -11.47
N LYS A 153 22.02 11.93 -11.44
CA LYS A 153 21.60 11.03 -12.54
C LYS A 153 20.67 11.75 -13.51
N SER A 154 20.74 11.44 -14.80
CA SER A 154 19.85 12.06 -15.80
C SER A 154 19.02 11.05 -16.59
N ASP A 155 19.35 9.76 -16.53
CA ASP A 155 18.68 8.71 -17.30
C ASP A 155 18.14 7.62 -16.39
N VAL A 156 17.20 8.03 -15.52
CA VAL A 156 16.56 7.16 -14.53
C VAL A 156 15.06 7.11 -14.74
N LEU A 157 14.53 5.90 -14.68
CA LEU A 157 13.12 5.61 -14.54
C LEU A 157 12.82 5.12 -13.12
N LEU A 158 11.98 5.84 -12.39
CA LEU A 158 11.54 5.48 -11.04
C LEU A 158 10.09 4.99 -11.06
N ILE A 159 9.87 3.75 -10.62
CA ILE A 159 8.52 3.23 -10.35
C ILE A 159 8.12 3.63 -8.93
N LEU A 160 6.96 4.30 -8.79
CA LEU A 160 6.43 4.80 -7.53
C LEU A 160 4.99 4.33 -7.28
N ASN A 161 4.80 3.32 -6.43
CA ASN A 161 3.48 2.76 -6.12
C ASN A 161 3.17 2.78 -4.61
N ALA A 162 3.39 3.91 -3.95
CA ALA A 162 3.21 4.11 -2.52
C ALA A 162 1.77 4.54 -2.11
N GLY A 163 0.78 4.34 -2.98
CA GLY A 163 -0.62 4.66 -2.69
C GLY A 163 -0.83 6.14 -2.39
N ILE A 164 -1.41 6.45 -1.22
CA ILE A 164 -1.71 7.82 -0.77
C ILE A 164 -0.47 8.72 -0.67
N TYR A 165 0.74 8.14 -0.56
CA TYR A 165 1.98 8.90 -0.42
C TYR A 165 2.65 9.25 -1.76
N ASN A 166 2.07 8.85 -2.90
CA ASN A 166 2.66 9.07 -4.22
C ASN A 166 2.97 10.54 -4.50
N ASP A 167 2.05 11.45 -4.22
CA ASP A 167 2.24 12.87 -4.56
C ASP A 167 3.35 13.53 -3.74
N GLU A 168 3.40 13.23 -2.44
CA GLU A 168 4.44 13.73 -1.53
C GLU A 168 5.82 13.22 -1.95
N ILE A 169 5.92 11.91 -2.20
CA ILE A 169 7.19 11.29 -2.59
C ILE A 169 7.63 11.80 -3.96
N LYS A 170 6.72 11.89 -4.93
CA LYS A 170 7.00 12.42 -6.27
C LYS A 170 7.55 13.84 -6.19
N LYS A 171 6.94 14.70 -5.37
CA LYS A 171 7.44 16.06 -5.13
C LYS A 171 8.83 16.06 -4.52
N GLY A 172 9.10 15.19 -3.54
CA GLY A 172 10.42 15.04 -2.94
C GLY A 172 11.49 14.64 -3.96
N ILE A 173 11.20 13.65 -4.81
CA ILE A 173 12.12 13.19 -5.87
C ILE A 173 12.39 14.29 -6.90
N LEU A 174 11.35 14.98 -7.37
CA LEU A 174 11.51 16.04 -8.38
C LEU A 174 12.21 17.28 -7.82
N ASN A 175 12.05 17.58 -6.53
CA ASN A 175 12.83 18.62 -5.85
C ASN A 175 14.32 18.25 -5.75
N LEU A 176 14.62 16.97 -5.54
CA LEU A 176 15.99 16.46 -5.52
C LEU A 176 16.60 16.48 -6.93
N ASN A 177 15.83 16.05 -7.93
CA ASN A 177 16.24 16.03 -9.33
C ASN A 177 15.03 16.00 -10.27
N GLU A 178 14.83 17.12 -10.99
CA GLU A 178 13.71 17.32 -11.92
C GLU A 178 13.78 16.44 -13.19
N LYS A 179 14.94 15.83 -13.48
CA LYS A 179 15.16 15.02 -14.70
C LYS A 179 14.67 13.58 -14.55
N ILE A 180 14.32 13.15 -13.34
CA ILE A 180 13.89 11.77 -13.07
C ILE A 180 12.52 11.55 -13.70
N GLU A 181 12.42 10.52 -14.55
CA GLU A 181 11.13 10.08 -15.05
C GLU A 181 10.46 9.21 -13.99
N ILE A 182 9.20 9.50 -13.66
CA ILE A 182 8.46 8.82 -12.60
C ILE A 182 7.18 8.24 -13.17
N ILE A 183 7.00 6.92 -13.03
CA ILE A 183 5.75 6.22 -13.32
C ILE A 183 5.04 5.90 -12.00
N THR A 184 3.77 6.30 -11.88
CA THR A 184 2.93 6.05 -10.69
C THR A 184 1.87 5.01 -10.90
#